data_AF-A0A4Z1BA65-F1
#
_entry.id   AF-A0A4Z1BA65-F1
#
_cell.length_a   1.000
_cell.length_b   1.000
_cell.length_c   1.000
_cell.angle_alpha   90.00
_cell.angle_beta   90.00
_cell.angle_gamma   90.00
#
_symmetry.space_group_name_H-M   'P 1'
#
loop_
_entity.id
_entity.type
_entity.pdbx_description
1 polymer ?
#
loop_
_entity_poly.entity_id
_entity_poly.type
_entity_poly.pdbx_seq_one_letter_code
_entity_poly.pdbx_strand_id
1 'polypeptide(L)'
;MKQKLIYILYWAAIFTVSISMFVYGIIKPTQFTNMDNNINNHLPEGHRLMWSFYSFTKGYPIIIGIFEVIGAITLLFRRTRIFGCLLLTSILVNIILQDYFYEIVALNSSIFYQVLIFVILIIDRERVIEIFSKLFELKTKLKPNWILIIISFILAIGFKFIKTKVL
;
A
#
# COMPACT_ATOMS: atom_id res chain seq x y z
N MET A 1 -5.25 -35.13 -2.87
CA MET A 1 -4.15 -34.43 -3.57
C MET A 1 -4.43 -32.94 -3.81
N LYS A 2 -5.59 -32.56 -4.37
CA LYS A 2 -5.92 -31.16 -4.70
C LYS A 2 -5.76 -30.16 -3.53
N GLN A 3 -6.24 -30.50 -2.32
CA GLN A 3 -6.12 -29.60 -1.16
C GLN A 3 -4.68 -29.36 -0.71
N LYS A 4 -3.81 -30.39 -0.76
CA LYS A 4 -2.38 -30.24 -0.44
C LYS A 4 -1.69 -29.33 -1.46
N LEU A 5 -2.04 -29.45 -2.74
CA LEU A 5 -1.51 -28.58 -3.80
C LEU A 5 -1.90 -27.11 -3.57
N ILE A 6 -3.18 -26.84 -3.28
CA ILE A 6 -3.66 -25.47 -2.99
C ILE A 6 -2.93 -24.88 -1.79
N TYR A 7 -2.71 -25.67 -0.74
CA TYR A 7 -1.98 -25.24 0.45
C TYR A 7 -0.52 -24.87 0.14
N ILE A 8 0.15 -25.66 -0.70
CA ILE A 8 1.52 -25.37 -1.14
C ILE A 8 1.55 -24.07 -1.97
N LEU A 9 0.65 -23.93 -2.94
CA LEU A 9 0.56 -22.72 -3.78
C LEU A 9 0.25 -21.47 -2.95
N TYR A 10 -0.61 -21.60 -1.95
CA TYR A 10 -0.95 -20.51 -1.03
C TYR A 10 0.26 -20.02 -0.24
N TRP A 11 1.03 -20.94 0.37
CA TRP A 11 2.25 -20.56 1.09
C TRP A 11 3.35 -20.09 0.15
N ALA A 12 3.45 -20.65 -1.06
CA ALA A 12 4.37 -20.15 -2.08
C ALA A 12 4.07 -18.69 -2.42
N ALA A 13 2.80 -18.33 -2.68
CA ALA A 13 2.39 -16.94 -2.92
C ALA A 13 2.74 -16.02 -1.74
N ILE A 14 2.46 -16.46 -0.50
CA ILE A 14 2.81 -15.70 0.71
C ILE A 14 4.31 -15.44 0.77
N PHE A 15 5.15 -16.48 0.63
CA PHE A 15 6.59 -16.33 0.70
C PHE A 15 7.14 -15.47 -0.44
N THR A 16 6.66 -15.65 -1.67
CA THR A 16 7.07 -14.83 -2.81
C THR A 16 6.80 -13.35 -2.57
N VAL A 17 5.59 -13.00 -2.12
CA VAL A 17 5.24 -11.60 -1.83
C VAL A 17 6.04 -11.08 -0.64
N SER A 18 6.08 -11.81 0.48
CA SER A 18 6.80 -11.38 1.69
C SER A 18 8.29 -11.15 1.42
N ILE A 19 8.98 -12.09 0.76
CA ILE A 19 10.41 -11.95 0.45
C ILE A 19 10.63 -10.75 -0.46
N SER A 20 9.83 -10.61 -1.52
CA SER A 20 9.99 -9.51 -2.48
C SER A 20 9.77 -8.17 -1.81
N MET A 21 8.66 -7.99 -1.07
CA MET A 21 8.35 -6.72 -0.39
C MET A 21 9.38 -6.38 0.70
N PHE A 22 9.91 -7.39 1.39
CA PHE A 22 10.99 -7.17 2.37
C PHE A 22 12.27 -6.68 1.70
N VAL A 23 12.67 -7.31 0.58
CA VAL A 23 13.86 -6.93 -0.18
C VAL A 23 13.70 -5.54 -0.80
N TYR A 24 12.59 -5.28 -1.50
CA TYR A 24 12.33 -3.97 -2.10
C TYR A 24 12.26 -2.87 -1.04
N GLY A 25 11.62 -3.12 0.10
CA GLY A 25 11.49 -2.13 1.16
C GLY A 25 12.83 -1.73 1.79
N ILE A 26 13.79 -2.66 1.89
CA ILE A 26 15.16 -2.37 2.37
C ILE A 26 15.99 -1.65 1.31
N ILE A 27 15.80 -1.97 0.03
CA ILE A 27 16.61 -1.43 -1.08
C ILE A 27 16.14 -0.01 -1.49
N LYS A 28 14.84 0.31 -1.41
CA LYS A 28 14.29 1.62 -1.85
C LYS A 28 15.06 2.85 -1.34
N PRO A 29 15.43 2.96 -0.05
CA PRO A 29 16.19 4.12 0.45
C PRO A 29 17.51 4.37 -0.29
N THR A 30 18.17 3.31 -0.73
CA THR A 30 19.46 3.40 -1.44
C THR A 30 19.29 3.36 -2.96
N GLN A 31 18.20 2.79 -3.47
CA GLN A 31 17.87 2.66 -4.90
C GLN A 31 17.91 3.99 -5.66
N PHE A 32 17.48 5.08 -5.01
CA PHE A 32 17.38 6.40 -5.65
C PHE A 32 18.61 7.29 -5.38
N THR A 33 19.65 6.79 -4.70
CA THR A 33 20.82 7.62 -4.35
C THR A 33 21.89 7.66 -5.46
N ASN A 34 21.94 6.65 -6.34
CA ASN A 34 23.00 6.48 -7.35
C ASN A 34 22.54 6.82 -8.77
N MET A 35 21.87 7.96 -8.97
CA MET A 35 21.46 8.38 -10.32
C MET A 35 22.68 8.93 -11.07
N ASP A 36 23.44 8.05 -11.70
CA ASP A 36 24.61 8.43 -12.51
C ASP A 36 24.16 9.18 -13.78
N ASN A 37 24.67 10.39 -13.97
CA ASN A 37 24.23 11.31 -15.03
C ASN A 37 24.35 10.74 -16.46
N ASN A 38 25.23 9.76 -16.67
CA ASN A 38 25.50 9.17 -17.98
C ASN A 38 24.46 8.12 -18.43
N ILE A 39 23.74 7.47 -17.50
CA ILE A 39 22.70 6.50 -17.82
C ILE A 39 21.40 7.22 -18.27
N ASN A 40 21.22 8.48 -17.82
CA ASN A 40 20.00 9.25 -17.98
C ASN A 40 19.61 9.62 -19.41
N ASN A 41 20.54 9.63 -20.37
CA ASN A 41 20.24 10.12 -21.73
C ASN A 41 19.38 9.16 -22.56
N HIS A 42 19.25 7.89 -22.13
CA HIS A 42 18.46 6.88 -22.85
C HIS A 42 17.15 6.51 -22.15
N LEU A 43 16.85 7.06 -20.97
CA LEU A 43 15.60 6.77 -20.27
C LEU A 43 14.47 7.72 -20.70
N PRO A 44 13.21 7.24 -20.69
CA PRO A 44 12.05 8.10 -20.88
C PRO A 44 12.07 9.29 -19.90
N GLU A 45 11.55 10.43 -20.33
CA GLU A 45 11.52 11.66 -19.54
C GLU A 45 10.77 11.46 -18.22
N GLY A 46 9.67 10.70 -18.24
CA GLY A 46 8.90 10.34 -17.05
C GLY A 46 9.74 9.59 -16.01
N HIS A 47 10.56 8.63 -16.45
CA HIS A 47 11.42 7.86 -15.55
C HIS A 47 12.44 8.76 -14.84
N ARG A 48 13.07 9.67 -15.59
CA ARG A 48 14.03 10.63 -15.03
C ARG A 48 13.37 11.57 -14.01
N LEU A 49 12.16 12.04 -14.29
CA LEU A 49 11.41 12.91 -13.40
C LEU A 49 11.08 12.21 -12.08
N MET A 50 10.54 10.98 -12.16
CA MET A 50 10.22 10.19 -10.98
C MET A 50 11.45 9.90 -10.14
N TRP A 51 12.53 9.40 -10.76
CA TRP A 51 13.76 9.11 -10.01
C TRP A 51 14.35 10.37 -9.37
N SER A 52 14.36 11.50 -10.07
CA SER A 52 14.85 12.77 -9.53
C SER A 52 14.03 13.24 -8.32
N PHE A 53 12.71 13.09 -8.36
CA PHE A 53 11.82 13.39 -7.22
C PHE A 53 12.17 12.53 -6.00
N TYR A 54 12.36 11.23 -6.21
CA TYR A 54 12.72 10.28 -5.15
C TYR A 54 14.15 10.47 -4.62
N SER A 55 15.09 10.93 -5.47
CA SER A 55 16.44 11.29 -5.06
C SER A 55 16.48 12.57 -4.21
N PHE A 56 15.64 13.56 -4.54
CA PHE A 56 15.58 14.84 -3.82
C PHE A 56 15.02 14.68 -2.39
N THR A 57 13.94 13.91 -2.23
CA THR A 57 13.33 13.61 -0.92
C THR A 57 13.44 12.12 -0.60
N LYS A 58 14.46 11.76 0.20
CA LYS A 58 14.65 10.37 0.68
C LYS A 58 13.56 9.90 1.64
N GLY A 59 12.82 10.83 2.26
CA GLY A 59 11.76 10.50 3.22
C GLY A 59 10.62 9.69 2.61
N TYR A 60 10.17 10.03 1.40
CA TYR A 60 9.07 9.34 0.73
C TYR A 60 9.39 7.86 0.40
N PRO A 61 10.51 7.52 -0.27
CA PRO A 61 10.86 6.13 -0.53
C PRO A 61 11.19 5.34 0.75
N ILE A 62 11.72 5.99 1.80
CA ILE A 62 11.90 5.35 3.13
C ILE A 62 10.55 4.95 3.73
N ILE A 63 9.57 5.86 3.73
CA ILE A 63 8.24 5.58 4.29
C ILE A 63 7.57 4.44 3.53
N ILE A 64 7.63 4.46 2.19
CA ILE A 64 7.11 3.36 1.37
C ILE A 64 7.80 2.05 1.75
N GLY A 65 9.13 2.04 1.84
CA GLY A 65 9.88 0.84 2.17
C GLY A 65 9.57 0.28 3.57
N ILE A 66 9.35 1.16 4.56
CA ILE A 66 8.90 0.75 5.90
C ILE A 66 7.55 0.04 5.83
N PHE A 67 6.58 0.57 5.08
CA PHE A 67 5.27 -0.06 4.93
C PHE A 67 5.34 -1.39 4.15
N GLU A 68 6.23 -1.50 3.15
CA GLU A 68 6.50 -2.77 2.45
C GLU A 68 7.05 -3.82 3.42
N VAL A 69 8.01 -3.46 4.29
CA VAL A 69 8.58 -4.36 5.31
C VAL A 69 7.55 -4.77 6.35
N ILE A 70 6.76 -3.82 6.87
CA ILE A 70 5.68 -4.13 7.84
C ILE A 70 4.64 -5.05 7.19
N GLY A 71 4.24 -4.76 5.95
CA GLY A 71 3.34 -5.60 5.17
C GLY A 71 3.89 -7.01 4.96
N ALA A 72 5.17 -7.12 4.58
CA ALA A 72 5.86 -8.40 4.37
C ALA A 72 5.86 -9.28 5.62
N ILE A 73 6.19 -8.69 6.78
CA ILE A 73 6.24 -9.40 8.07
C ILE A 73 4.83 -9.82 8.49
N THR A 74 3.86 -8.89 8.44
CA THR A 74 2.49 -9.17 8.88
C THR A 74 1.75 -10.18 7.99
N LEU A 75 2.14 -10.31 6.71
CA LEU A 75 1.59 -11.30 5.78
C LEU A 75 1.91 -12.76 6.18
N LEU A 76 3.07 -12.99 6.81
CA LEU A 76 3.51 -14.32 7.26
C LEU A 76 2.61 -14.90 8.35
N PHE A 77 2.13 -14.05 9.27
CA PHE A 77 1.31 -14.49 10.39
C PHE A 77 -0.17 -14.61 10.00
N ARG A 78 -0.72 -15.81 10.18
CA ARG A 78 -2.14 -16.13 9.88
C ARG A 78 -3.16 -15.20 10.58
N ARG A 79 -2.78 -14.56 11.69
CA ARG A 79 -3.63 -13.60 12.43
C ARG A 79 -3.69 -12.22 11.76
N THR A 80 -2.56 -11.72 11.25
CA THR A 80 -2.43 -10.38 10.67
C THR A 80 -2.41 -10.38 9.14
N ARG A 81 -2.52 -11.55 8.51
CA ARG A 81 -2.39 -11.72 7.06
C ARG A 81 -3.28 -10.79 6.24
N ILE A 82 -4.57 -10.68 6.59
CA ILE A 82 -5.51 -9.82 5.86
C ILE A 82 -5.10 -8.35 5.98
N PHE A 83 -4.63 -7.93 7.16
CA PHE A 83 -4.08 -6.59 7.34
C PHE A 83 -2.83 -6.38 6.47
N GLY A 84 -1.90 -7.34 6.45
CA GLY A 84 -0.73 -7.31 5.57
C GLY A 84 -1.11 -7.20 4.09
N CYS A 85 -2.09 -7.98 3.62
CA CYS A 85 -2.62 -7.90 2.25
C CYS A 85 -3.19 -6.51 1.92
N LEU A 86 -3.98 -5.92 2.81
CA LEU A 86 -4.59 -4.60 2.59
C LEU A 86 -3.55 -3.47 2.60
N LEU A 87 -2.59 -3.55 3.52
CA LEU A 87 -1.47 -2.61 3.59
C LEU A 87 -0.63 -2.67 2.33
N LEU A 88 -0.19 -3.87 1.93
CA LEU A 88 0.62 -4.07 0.73
C LEU A 88 -0.15 -3.69 -0.54
N THR A 89 -1.46 -3.96 -0.61
CA THR A 89 -2.30 -3.52 -1.75
C THR A 89 -2.29 -1.99 -1.87
N SER A 90 -2.41 -1.27 -0.76
CA SER A 90 -2.40 0.20 -0.79
C SER A 90 -1.07 0.75 -1.30
N ILE A 91 0.04 0.13 -0.91
CA ILE A 91 1.39 0.51 -1.35
C ILE A 91 1.63 0.11 -2.81
N LEU A 92 1.30 -1.12 -3.20
CA LEU A 92 1.49 -1.60 -4.57
C LEU A 92 0.63 -0.86 -5.57
N VAL A 93 -0.62 -0.52 -5.24
CA VAL A 93 -1.44 0.34 -6.13
C VAL A 93 -0.76 1.69 -6.35
N ASN A 94 -0.20 2.30 -5.30
CA ASN A 94 0.54 3.55 -5.45
C ASN A 94 1.75 3.38 -6.40
N ILE A 95 2.54 2.32 -6.22
CA ILE A 95 3.71 2.00 -7.06
C ILE A 95 3.30 1.69 -8.50
N ILE A 96 2.28 0.86 -8.71
CA ILE A 96 1.77 0.51 -10.04
C ILE A 96 1.33 1.75 -10.81
N LEU A 97 0.62 2.68 -10.15
CA LEU A 97 0.21 3.93 -10.79
C LEU A 97 1.42 4.75 -11.21
N GLN A 98 2.42 4.88 -10.33
CA GLN A 98 3.65 5.59 -10.67
C GLN A 98 4.41 4.90 -11.81
N ASP A 99 4.59 3.59 -11.72
CA ASP A 99 5.28 2.80 -12.74
C ASP A 99 4.59 2.93 -14.11
N TYR A 100 3.26 2.96 -14.12
CA TYR A 100 2.48 3.14 -15.34
C TYR A 100 2.60 4.56 -15.91
N PHE A 101 2.39 5.60 -15.09
CA PHE A 101 2.41 6.98 -15.58
C PHE A 101 3.80 7.49 -15.94
N TYR A 102 4.86 6.94 -15.33
CA TYR A 102 6.25 7.33 -15.59
C TYR A 102 6.99 6.32 -16.47
N GLU A 103 6.28 5.36 -17.08
CA GLU A 103 6.82 4.36 -18.01
C GLU A 103 8.03 3.59 -17.44
N ILE A 104 7.91 3.16 -16.18
CA ILE A 104 8.93 2.41 -15.47
C ILE A 104 8.85 0.93 -15.88
N VAL A 105 9.99 0.34 -16.25
CA VAL A 105 10.11 -1.06 -16.67
C VAL A 105 9.64 -2.06 -15.58
N ALA A 106 9.65 -1.64 -14.31
CA ALA A 106 9.28 -2.46 -13.15
C ALA A 106 7.78 -2.74 -13.00
N LEU A 107 6.92 -2.14 -13.83
CA LEU A 107 5.45 -2.26 -13.78
C LEU A 107 4.95 -3.72 -13.72
N ASN A 108 5.54 -4.61 -14.54
CA ASN A 108 5.09 -5.99 -14.61
C ASN A 108 5.31 -6.75 -13.29
N SER A 109 6.39 -6.43 -12.58
CA SER A 109 6.70 -7.04 -11.29
C SER A 109 5.72 -6.59 -10.21
N SER A 110 5.41 -5.29 -10.16
CA SER A 110 4.47 -4.74 -9.16
C SER A 110 3.05 -5.28 -9.39
N ILE A 111 2.61 -5.42 -10.65
CA ILE A 111 1.33 -6.08 -11.00
C ILE A 111 1.33 -7.55 -10.57
N PHE A 112 2.42 -8.29 -10.83
CA PHE A 112 2.51 -9.71 -10.45
C PHE A 112 2.33 -9.91 -8.94
N TYR A 113 2.98 -9.09 -8.11
CA TYR A 113 2.80 -9.17 -6.65
C TYR A 113 1.39 -8.81 -6.21
N GLN A 114 0.76 -7.81 -6.86
CA GLN A 114 -0.61 -7.44 -6.58
C GLN A 114 -1.59 -8.58 -6.89
N VAL A 115 -1.37 -9.30 -8.00
CA VAL A 115 -2.16 -10.49 -8.34
C VAL A 115 -2.00 -11.59 -7.30
N LEU A 116 -0.77 -11.86 -6.83
CA LEU A 116 -0.55 -12.84 -5.76
C LEU A 116 -1.26 -12.47 -4.46
N ILE A 117 -1.27 -11.18 -4.09
CA ILE A 117 -2.02 -10.71 -2.91
C ILE A 117 -3.52 -10.95 -3.08
N PHE A 118 -4.08 -10.71 -4.27
CA PHE A 118 -5.48 -11.02 -4.54
C PHE A 118 -5.77 -12.53 -4.48
N VAL A 119 -4.87 -13.37 -4.97
CA VAL A 119 -4.99 -14.83 -4.82
C VAL A 119 -5.02 -15.22 -3.34
N ILE A 120 -4.15 -14.66 -2.49
CA ILE A 120 -4.14 -14.89 -1.04
C ILE A 120 -5.49 -14.48 -0.43
N LEU A 121 -6.02 -13.30 -0.78
CA LEU A 121 -7.31 -12.81 -0.28
C LEU A 121 -8.50 -13.68 -0.73
N ILE A 122 -8.48 -14.19 -1.97
CA ILE A 122 -9.51 -15.10 -2.49
C ILE A 122 -9.49 -16.44 -1.74
N ILE A 123 -8.30 -16.95 -1.42
CA ILE A 123 -8.17 -18.18 -0.63
C ILE A 123 -8.68 -17.95 0.81
N ASP A 124 -8.38 -16.79 1.41
CA ASP A 124 -8.87 -16.39 2.73
C ASP A 124 -10.28 -15.75 2.73
N ARG A 125 -11.07 -15.91 1.64
CA ARG A 125 -12.34 -15.18 1.44
C ARG A 125 -13.31 -15.24 2.62
N GLU A 126 -13.41 -16.37 3.31
CA GLU A 126 -14.34 -16.55 4.44
C GLU A 126 -13.98 -15.61 5.59
N ARG A 127 -12.68 -15.46 5.86
CA ARG A 127 -12.16 -14.56 6.90
C ARG A 127 -12.26 -13.10 6.46
N VAL A 128 -12.08 -12.83 5.17
CA VAL A 128 -12.28 -11.48 4.62
C VAL A 128 -13.75 -11.07 4.81
N ILE A 129 -14.70 -11.90 4.38
CA ILE A 129 -16.13 -11.62 4.52
C ILE A 129 -16.52 -11.43 5.99
N GLU A 130 -16.00 -12.27 6.91
CA GLU A 130 -16.26 -12.13 8.35
C GLU A 130 -15.73 -10.80 8.92
N ILE A 131 -14.53 -10.36 8.52
CA ILE A 131 -13.98 -9.07 8.97
C ILE A 131 -14.81 -7.93 8.41
N PHE A 132 -15.15 -7.98 7.13
CA PHE A 132 -15.98 -6.95 6.50
C PHE A 132 -17.38 -6.90 7.12
N SER A 133 -18.02 -8.04 7.37
CA SER A 133 -19.34 -8.07 8.00
C SER A 133 -19.31 -7.47 9.40
N LYS A 134 -18.28 -7.77 10.20
CA LYS A 134 -18.10 -7.17 11.54
C LYS A 134 -17.77 -5.69 11.49
N LEU A 135 -17.02 -5.23 10.48
CA LEU A 135 -16.68 -3.82 10.29
C LEU A 135 -17.93 -2.98 9.96
N PHE A 136 -18.84 -3.53 9.16
CA PHE A 136 -20.10 -2.88 8.79
C PHE A 136 -21.27 -3.22 9.74
N GLU A 137 -21.04 -4.03 10.77
CA GLU A 137 -22.04 -4.30 11.80
C GLU A 137 -22.24 -3.04 12.65
N LEU A 138 -23.35 -2.33 12.42
CA LEU A 138 -23.75 -1.18 13.23
C LEU A 138 -24.17 -1.66 14.63
N LYS A 139 -23.21 -1.78 15.55
CA LYS A 139 -23.48 -2.09 16.97
C LYS A 139 -23.98 -0.90 17.78
N THR A 140 -24.01 0.30 17.21
CA THR A 140 -24.35 1.52 17.93
C THR A 140 -25.86 1.65 18.14
N LYS A 141 -26.30 1.53 19.40
CA LYS A 141 -27.67 1.87 19.85
C LYS A 141 -27.94 3.39 19.90
N LEU A 142 -26.92 4.22 19.69
CA LEU A 142 -27.06 5.68 19.72
C LEU A 142 -27.56 6.18 18.36
N LYS A 143 -28.81 6.65 18.33
CA LYS A 143 -29.34 7.39 17.18
C LYS A 143 -28.53 8.68 17.01
N PRO A 144 -28.03 9.00 15.80
CA PRO A 144 -27.29 10.23 15.58
C PRO A 144 -28.19 11.43 15.86
N ASN A 145 -27.76 12.31 16.76
CA ASN A 145 -28.41 13.60 16.97
C ASN A 145 -27.90 14.59 15.91
N TRP A 146 -28.63 14.69 14.80
CA TRP A 146 -28.27 15.51 13.65
C TRP A 146 -28.01 16.98 13.98
N ILE A 147 -28.69 17.52 15.00
CA ILE A 147 -28.48 18.90 15.45
C ILE A 147 -27.05 19.08 15.99
N LEU A 148 -26.59 18.16 16.83
CA LEU A 148 -25.21 18.19 17.36
C LEU A 148 -24.19 18.01 16.22
N ILE A 149 -24.47 17.14 15.25
CA ILE A 149 -23.60 16.93 14.09
C ILE A 149 -23.48 18.23 13.26
N ILE A 150 -24.59 18.92 13.01
CA ILE A 150 -24.61 20.20 12.28
C ILE A 150 -23.84 21.28 13.06
N ILE A 151 -24.03 21.37 14.38
CA ILE A 151 -23.28 22.30 15.24
C ILE A 151 -21.77 22.00 15.17
N SER A 152 -21.37 20.72 15.30
CA SER A 152 -19.97 20.31 15.17
C SER A 152 -19.39 20.65 13.79
N PHE A 153 -20.19 20.50 12.73
CA PHE A 153 -19.78 20.85 11.37
C PHE A 153 -19.56 22.36 11.20
N ILE A 154 -20.47 23.20 11.70
CA ILE A 154 -20.34 24.66 11.66
C ILE A 154 -19.12 25.12 12.48
N LEU A 155 -18.90 24.53 13.66
CA LEU A 155 -17.70 24.79 14.47
C LEU A 155 -16.41 24.42 13.73
N ALA A 156 -16.38 23.26 13.06
CA ALA A 156 -15.22 22.83 12.28
C ALA A 156 -14.91 23.80 11.13
N ILE A 157 -15.95 24.33 10.46
CA ILE A 157 -15.80 25.37 9.45
C ILE A 157 -15.25 26.66 10.06
N GLY A 158 -15.81 27.12 11.19
CA GLY A 158 -15.33 28.31 11.90
C GLY A 158 -13.85 28.22 12.28
N PHE A 159 -13.41 27.09 12.85
CA PHE A 159 -12.00 26.83 13.15
C PHE A 159 -11.11 26.90 11.90
N LYS A 160 -11.58 26.36 10.77
CA LYS A 160 -10.85 26.41 9.49
C LYS A 160 -10.68 27.85 9.00
N PHE A 161 -11.72 28.69 9.11
CA PHE A 161 -11.66 30.11 8.73
C PHE A 161 -10.69 30.91 9.60
N ILE A 162 -10.69 30.68 10.92
CA ILE A 162 -9.75 31.34 11.84
C ILE A 162 -8.31 30.96 11.49
N LYS A 163 -8.03 29.68 11.27
CA LYS A 163 -6.68 29.21 10.88
C LYS A 163 -6.20 29.81 9.55
N THR A 164 -7.11 30.08 8.63
CA THR A 164 -6.79 30.64 7.29
C THR A 164 -6.52 32.15 7.34
N LYS A 165 -7.06 32.88 8.32
CA LYS A 165 -6.82 34.33 8.51
C LYS A 165 -5.57 34.67 9.32
N VAL A 166 -4.97 33.69 9.98
CA VAL A 166 -3.77 33.84 10.84
C VAL A 166 -2.47 33.50 10.09
N LEU A 167 -2.58 33.03 8.83
CA LEU A 167 -1.48 33.01 7.86
C LEU A 167 -1.59 34.21 6.92
#